data_AF-A0A7V0V129-F1
#
_entry.id   AF-A0A7V0V129-F1
#
_cell.length_a   1.000
_cell.length_b   1.000
_cell.length_c   1.000
_cell.angle_alpha   90.00
_cell.angle_beta   90.00
_cell.angle_gamma   90.00
#
_symmetry.space_group_name_H-M   'P 1'
#
loop_
_entity.id
_entity.type
_entity.pdbx_description
1 polymer ?
#
loop_
_entity_poly.entity_id
_entity_poly.type
_entity_poly.pdbx_seq_one_letter_code
_entity_poly.pdbx_strand_id
1 'polypeptide(L)'
;YPFYVAGYFWATMNEVYADRNIIHIDSYDWANRIGPNVARPFLYEGTIAHEYEHAIHYDHDPDEPSWVDEGMADLAGYLAGYGHEAGHIAYYMVYHRTPLTVWGGGLEDYGESYLFQLYLLENFGGPAFIRALVDEQANGIAGIENQLAAFGYHTSFDDIYRDWTVANYLDAPSLAGRSGARLGYESLDIPSDDTWGYSIQWSIENYYASDVHGNLPLARYYGGYKSGTVQWPLGDLPPYGPMYLTYAGFEPQLISNFRASNETGVAAHGGQYELWGGRGDLMFNTATLAAPLTLGAGASLSFWTWYEIEPLWDFAFVQVSTDGGSTWTSLANPHTTSDHDPEAHPDVLANLPGFTGSSNGWVKETFDLSGYAGQSVLLRFLYVTDWATSEAGFYVDDIVIEDSTGARLSDGLEAGSGNWVLGGFLHTTGLAVNDWDLTFINPVYKNGKFSRYEIVDGQIYVDGVYQRDRTVLNTLNLNSDRVTIIVSNHLPEDTSFPASYRLLVEKGNASN
;
A
#
# COMPACT_ATOMS: atom_id res chain seq x y z
N TYR A 1 -2.75 -24.09 15.57
CA TYR A 1 -2.26 -22.87 14.92
C TYR A 1 -1.14 -23.25 13.98
N PRO A 2 -1.26 -23.00 12.66
CA PRO A 2 -0.28 -23.45 11.69
C PRO A 2 0.95 -22.53 11.58
N PHE A 3 1.00 -21.43 12.35
CA PHE A 3 2.10 -20.48 12.35
C PHE A 3 2.81 -20.46 13.71
N TYR A 4 4.14 -20.35 13.65
CA TYR A 4 5.01 -20.24 14.81
C TYR A 4 5.39 -18.78 14.98
N VAL A 5 5.04 -18.19 16.12
CA VAL A 5 5.36 -16.80 16.49
C VAL A 5 6.44 -16.84 17.57
N ALA A 6 7.60 -16.22 17.32
CA ALA A 6 8.74 -16.25 18.23
C ALA A 6 8.60 -15.25 19.38
N GLY A 7 7.87 -14.16 19.14
CA GLY A 7 7.56 -13.12 20.10
C GLY A 7 6.51 -12.17 19.54
N TYR A 8 5.98 -11.28 20.38
CA TYR A 8 5.12 -10.18 19.96
C TYR A 8 5.07 -9.07 21.02
N PHE A 9 4.91 -7.85 20.56
CA PHE A 9 4.46 -6.67 21.28
C PHE A 9 2.99 -6.40 20.91
N TRP A 10 2.17 -6.01 21.89
CA TRP A 10 0.78 -5.64 21.65
C TRP A 10 0.41 -4.44 22.52
N ALA A 11 0.38 -3.26 21.92
CA ALA A 11 0.16 -1.99 22.60
C ALA A 11 -1.14 -1.97 23.42
N THR A 12 -2.26 -2.41 22.84
CA THR A 12 -3.57 -2.44 23.50
C THR A 12 -3.56 -3.24 24.79
N MET A 13 -2.86 -4.38 24.85
CA MET A 13 -2.74 -5.13 26.10
C MET A 13 -1.92 -4.42 27.15
N ASN A 14 -0.87 -3.73 26.73
CA ASN A 14 0.01 -3.00 27.60
C ASN A 14 -0.69 -1.80 28.24
N GLU A 15 -1.46 -1.04 27.46
CA GLU A 15 -2.16 0.17 27.93
C GLU A 15 -3.49 -0.13 28.60
N VAL A 16 -4.35 -0.92 27.96
CA VAL A 16 -5.75 -1.09 28.39
C VAL A 16 -5.86 -2.14 29.49
N TYR A 17 -5.07 -3.22 29.41
CA TYR A 17 -5.25 -4.38 30.27
C TYR A 17 -4.17 -4.52 31.36
N ALA A 18 -2.94 -4.07 31.12
CA ALA A 18 -1.80 -4.39 32.00
C ALA A 18 -1.12 -3.18 32.68
N ASP A 19 -1.33 -1.96 32.20
CA ASP A 19 -0.70 -0.71 32.65
C ASP A 19 0.84 -0.88 32.80
N ARG A 20 1.47 -1.45 31.77
CA ARG A 20 2.93 -1.71 31.68
C ARG A 20 3.33 -2.15 30.28
N ASN A 21 4.57 -1.86 29.88
CA ASN A 21 5.15 -2.41 28.65
C ASN A 21 5.51 -3.88 28.84
N ILE A 22 4.95 -4.74 27.98
CA ILE A 22 5.20 -6.20 27.96
C ILE A 22 5.62 -6.60 26.56
N ILE A 23 6.71 -7.36 26.50
CA ILE A 23 7.14 -8.12 25.34
C ILE A 23 6.96 -9.60 25.67
N HIS A 24 6.32 -10.34 24.78
CA HIS A 24 6.12 -11.78 24.92
C HIS A 24 7.16 -12.49 24.05
N ILE A 25 7.85 -13.46 24.62
CA ILE A 25 8.82 -14.29 23.88
C ILE A 25 8.48 -15.75 24.12
N ASP A 26 8.44 -16.53 23.03
CA ASP A 26 8.30 -17.96 23.10
C ASP A 26 9.56 -18.61 23.72
N SER A 27 9.34 -19.61 24.56
CA SER A 27 10.42 -20.29 25.28
C SER A 27 10.79 -21.64 24.68
N TYR A 28 10.15 -22.04 23.57
CA TYR A 28 10.39 -23.33 22.94
C TYR A 28 11.81 -23.41 22.37
N ASP A 29 12.54 -24.49 22.69
CA ASP A 29 13.85 -24.78 22.11
C ASP A 29 14.90 -23.66 22.29
N TRP A 30 14.80 -22.92 23.41
CA TRP A 30 15.68 -21.79 23.79
C TRP A 30 17.16 -22.03 23.51
N ALA A 31 17.69 -23.18 23.94
CA ALA A 31 19.12 -23.50 23.85
C ALA A 31 19.65 -23.62 22.41
N ASN A 32 18.80 -23.86 21.40
CA ASN A 32 19.20 -23.97 20.00
C ASN A 32 18.92 -22.69 19.19
N ARG A 33 18.52 -21.61 19.87
CA ARG A 33 18.02 -20.36 19.27
C ARG A 33 18.67 -19.09 19.82
N ILE A 34 19.58 -19.23 20.78
CA ILE A 34 20.35 -18.13 21.36
C ILE A 34 21.84 -18.22 21.02
N GLY A 35 22.44 -17.08 20.72
CA GLY A 35 23.85 -16.93 20.40
C GLY A 35 24.25 -17.43 19.00
N PRO A 36 25.54 -17.34 18.65
CA PRO A 36 26.02 -17.53 17.27
C PRO A 36 26.18 -18.98 16.82
N ASN A 37 26.36 -19.93 17.75
CA ASN A 37 26.82 -21.30 17.43
C ASN A 37 25.73 -22.35 17.67
N VAL A 38 24.52 -22.07 17.18
CA VAL A 38 23.33 -22.92 17.37
C VAL A 38 22.61 -23.15 16.04
N ALA A 39 21.57 -23.96 16.04
CA ALA A 39 20.84 -24.32 14.83
C ALA A 39 20.12 -23.13 14.18
N ARG A 40 19.62 -22.19 15.00
CA ARG A 40 19.00 -20.93 14.56
C ARG A 40 19.63 -19.75 15.32
N PRO A 41 20.81 -19.29 14.91
CA PRO A 41 21.56 -18.26 15.64
C PRO A 41 20.75 -16.99 15.85
N PHE A 42 20.91 -16.39 17.03
CA PHE A 42 20.34 -15.08 17.40
C PHE A 42 18.83 -14.88 17.26
N LEU A 43 18.05 -15.95 17.03
CA LEU A 43 16.61 -15.83 16.78
C LEU A 43 15.90 -15.04 17.88
N TYR A 44 16.10 -15.43 19.15
CA TYR A 44 15.39 -14.77 20.25
C TYR A 44 15.99 -13.40 20.59
N GLU A 45 17.28 -13.19 20.39
CA GLU A 45 17.88 -11.87 20.55
C GLU A 45 17.40 -10.88 19.49
N GLY A 46 17.27 -11.31 18.24
CA GLY A 46 16.67 -10.56 17.14
C GLY A 46 15.20 -10.25 17.40
N THR A 47 14.40 -11.26 17.76
CA THR A 47 12.99 -11.05 18.13
C THR A 47 12.86 -10.07 19.30
N ILE A 48 13.68 -10.15 20.35
CA ILE A 48 13.61 -9.17 21.44
C ILE A 48 13.94 -7.76 20.95
N ALA A 49 14.90 -7.59 20.03
CA ALA A 49 15.21 -6.29 19.46
C ALA A 49 14.03 -5.75 18.64
N HIS A 50 13.41 -6.59 17.82
CA HIS A 50 12.20 -6.31 17.04
C HIS A 50 11.06 -5.81 17.93
N GLU A 51 10.63 -6.62 18.90
CA GLU A 51 9.50 -6.27 19.77
C GLU A 51 9.79 -5.09 20.71
N TYR A 52 11.06 -4.84 21.02
CA TYR A 52 11.45 -3.68 21.81
C TYR A 52 11.47 -2.39 20.99
N GLU A 53 11.74 -2.49 19.69
CA GLU A 53 11.62 -1.37 18.77
C GLU A 53 10.17 -0.91 18.68
N HIS A 54 9.19 -1.81 18.47
CA HIS A 54 7.76 -1.44 18.52
C HIS A 54 7.38 -0.72 19.81
N ALA A 55 7.91 -1.16 20.95
CA ALA A 55 7.66 -0.50 22.24
C ALA A 55 8.27 0.90 22.35
N ILE A 56 9.37 1.17 21.65
CA ILE A 56 9.98 2.51 21.55
C ILE A 56 9.18 3.36 20.57
N HIS A 57 8.91 2.82 19.38
CA HIS A 57 8.22 3.54 18.33
C HIS A 57 6.83 3.97 18.78
N TYR A 58 6.06 3.06 19.38
CA TYR A 58 4.74 3.36 19.92
C TYR A 58 4.73 4.47 21.01
N ASP A 59 5.80 4.60 21.81
CA ASP A 59 5.90 5.68 22.82
C ASP A 59 6.16 7.06 22.18
N HIS A 60 6.69 7.06 20.96
CA HIS A 60 7.07 8.26 20.22
C HIS A 60 6.01 8.63 19.16
N ASP A 61 5.58 7.68 18.34
CA ASP A 61 4.62 7.83 17.25
C ASP A 61 3.70 6.59 17.15
N PRO A 62 2.57 6.56 17.88
CA PRO A 62 1.72 5.37 18.00
C PRO A 62 0.84 5.08 16.76
N ASP A 63 0.77 5.99 15.80
CA ASP A 63 -0.07 5.88 14.59
C ASP A 63 0.72 5.77 13.27
N GLU A 64 2.02 5.46 13.34
CA GLU A 64 2.85 5.18 12.18
C GLU A 64 2.34 3.94 11.41
N PRO A 65 2.29 3.93 10.06
CA PRO A 65 1.79 2.82 9.27
C PRO A 65 2.71 1.60 9.38
N SER A 66 2.09 0.42 9.33
CA SER A 66 2.75 -0.88 9.54
C SER A 66 4.02 -1.11 8.71
N TRP A 67 4.10 -0.62 7.47
CA TRP A 67 5.30 -0.81 6.63
C TRP A 67 6.52 -0.02 7.13
N VAL A 68 6.32 1.13 7.79
CA VAL A 68 7.41 1.86 8.45
C VAL A 68 7.75 1.20 9.77
N ASP A 69 6.73 0.90 10.59
CA ASP A 69 6.90 0.32 11.93
C ASP A 69 7.61 -1.03 11.89
N GLU A 70 7.10 -1.98 11.11
CA GLU A 70 7.69 -3.32 10.97
C GLU A 70 9.05 -3.28 10.26
N GLY A 71 9.25 -2.35 9.33
CA GLY A 71 10.55 -2.12 8.71
C GLY A 71 11.60 -1.63 9.69
N MET A 72 11.23 -0.76 10.64
CA MET A 72 12.11 -0.29 11.71
C MET A 72 12.39 -1.39 12.72
N ALA A 73 11.38 -2.19 13.07
CA ALA A 73 11.50 -3.31 13.98
C ALA A 73 12.46 -4.38 13.44
N ASP A 74 12.34 -4.75 12.16
CA ASP A 74 13.29 -5.65 11.49
C ASP A 74 14.70 -5.02 11.44
N LEU A 75 14.81 -3.71 11.24
CA LEU A 75 16.09 -2.99 11.24
C LEU A 75 16.78 -3.01 12.61
N ALA A 76 16.02 -3.07 13.71
CA ALA A 76 16.57 -3.10 15.06
C ALA A 76 17.43 -4.35 15.32
N GLY A 77 17.03 -5.52 14.79
CA GLY A 77 17.82 -6.75 14.87
C GLY A 77 19.21 -6.58 14.25
N TYR A 78 19.25 -5.96 13.06
CA TYR A 78 20.50 -5.63 12.38
C TYR A 78 21.34 -4.63 13.18
N LEU A 79 20.75 -3.53 13.65
CA LEU A 79 21.43 -2.49 14.43
C LEU A 79 21.98 -3.01 15.77
N ALA A 80 21.33 -4.01 16.36
CA ALA A 80 21.80 -4.71 17.56
C ALA A 80 22.95 -5.70 17.29
N GLY A 81 23.27 -5.95 16.02
CA GLY A 81 24.38 -6.80 15.59
C GLY A 81 24.03 -8.28 15.43
N TYR A 82 22.74 -8.60 15.24
CA TYR A 82 22.28 -9.99 15.06
C TYR A 82 22.23 -10.43 13.58
N GLY A 83 22.50 -9.53 12.64
CA GLY A 83 22.57 -9.80 11.21
C GLY A 83 21.31 -9.38 10.47
N HIS A 84 21.24 -9.75 9.19
CA HIS A 84 20.09 -9.53 8.34
C HIS A 84 19.03 -10.63 8.55
N GLU A 85 17.74 -10.28 8.49
CA GLU A 85 16.66 -11.27 8.51
C GLU A 85 16.52 -11.96 7.15
N ALA A 86 17.38 -12.95 6.92
CA ALA A 86 17.56 -13.57 5.62
C ALA A 86 16.29 -14.17 5.01
N GLY A 87 15.36 -14.63 5.87
CA GLY A 87 14.07 -15.17 5.43
C GLY A 87 13.17 -14.11 4.79
N HIS A 88 13.07 -12.93 5.41
CA HIS A 88 12.25 -11.82 4.92
C HIS A 88 12.79 -11.32 3.59
N ILE A 89 14.10 -11.06 3.53
CA ILE A 89 14.79 -10.59 2.31
C ILE A 89 14.64 -11.61 1.17
N ALA A 90 14.86 -12.89 1.43
CA ALA A 90 14.72 -13.95 0.43
C ALA A 90 13.30 -14.05 -0.13
N TYR A 91 12.28 -13.91 0.72
CA TYR A 91 10.88 -13.90 0.28
C TYR A 91 10.60 -12.69 -0.60
N TYR A 92 11.04 -11.49 -0.22
CA TYR A 92 10.91 -10.33 -1.09
C TYR A 92 11.61 -10.53 -2.43
N MET A 93 12.84 -11.04 -2.49
CA MET A 93 13.53 -11.29 -3.77
C MET A 93 12.70 -12.19 -4.72
N VAL A 94 11.93 -13.12 -4.18
CA VAL A 94 11.05 -14.03 -4.93
C VAL A 94 9.67 -13.43 -5.22
N TYR A 95 9.11 -12.64 -4.30
CA TYR A 95 7.74 -12.11 -4.33
C TYR A 95 7.68 -10.57 -4.46
N HIS A 96 8.73 -9.94 -5.02
CA HIS A 96 9.00 -8.50 -5.12
C HIS A 96 7.97 -7.61 -5.86
N ARG A 97 6.79 -8.14 -6.19
CA ARG A 97 5.71 -7.42 -6.87
C ARG A 97 4.64 -6.91 -5.90
N THR A 98 4.97 -6.92 -4.61
CA THR A 98 4.17 -6.39 -3.51
C THR A 98 4.35 -4.87 -3.39
N PRO A 99 3.32 -4.12 -2.99
CA PRO A 99 3.41 -2.68 -2.75
C PRO A 99 4.05 -2.32 -1.40
N LEU A 100 5.10 -1.50 -1.44
CA LEU A 100 5.79 -1.05 -0.22
C LEU A 100 4.87 -0.36 0.79
N THR A 101 3.89 0.43 0.32
CA THR A 101 3.05 1.27 1.17
C THR A 101 1.70 0.63 1.52
N VAL A 102 1.48 -0.66 1.22
CA VAL A 102 0.25 -1.36 1.57
C VAL A 102 0.62 -2.67 2.22
N TRP A 103 0.46 -2.73 3.53
CA TRP A 103 0.90 -3.86 4.34
C TRP A 103 0.02 -5.11 4.13
N GLY A 104 0.62 -6.18 3.62
CA GLY A 104 -0.02 -7.50 3.49
C GLY A 104 0.29 -8.48 4.63
N GLY A 105 1.29 -8.20 5.48
CA GLY A 105 1.70 -9.05 6.61
C GLY A 105 2.40 -10.35 6.22
N GLY A 106 2.79 -10.53 4.96
CA GLY A 106 3.61 -11.63 4.48
C GLY A 106 5.11 -11.39 4.72
N LEU A 107 5.94 -12.43 4.60
CA LEU A 107 7.40 -12.30 4.81
C LEU A 107 8.04 -11.37 3.77
N GLU A 108 7.43 -11.24 2.60
CA GLU A 108 7.81 -10.30 1.55
C GLU A 108 7.56 -8.84 1.94
N ASP A 109 6.48 -8.55 2.68
CA ASP A 109 6.17 -7.20 3.19
C ASP A 109 7.22 -6.77 4.25
N TYR A 110 7.56 -7.69 5.16
CA TYR A 110 8.68 -7.50 6.10
C TYR A 110 10.00 -7.27 5.33
N GLY A 111 10.27 -8.11 4.33
CA GLY A 111 11.52 -8.04 3.57
C GLY A 111 11.69 -6.75 2.79
N GLU A 112 10.62 -6.25 2.16
CA GLU A 112 10.68 -4.99 1.40
C GLU A 112 10.79 -3.78 2.32
N SER A 113 10.02 -3.76 3.41
CA SER A 113 10.02 -2.71 4.40
C SER A 113 11.39 -2.61 5.07
N TYR A 114 11.95 -3.74 5.51
CA TYR A 114 13.31 -3.83 6.03
C TYR A 114 14.35 -3.28 5.06
N LEU A 115 14.31 -3.72 3.79
CA LEU A 115 15.28 -3.28 2.79
C LEU A 115 15.17 -1.78 2.51
N PHE A 116 13.97 -1.21 2.53
CA PHE A 116 13.78 0.22 2.38
C PHE A 116 14.36 0.99 3.57
N GLN A 117 14.15 0.54 4.81
CA GLN A 117 14.75 1.17 5.99
C GLN A 117 16.27 1.01 6.04
N LEU A 118 16.80 -0.14 5.63
CA LEU A 118 18.24 -0.36 5.44
C LEU A 118 18.81 0.59 4.38
N TYR A 119 18.10 0.77 3.26
CA TYR A 119 18.49 1.69 2.20
C TYR A 119 18.56 3.13 2.71
N LEU A 120 17.56 3.59 3.48
CA LEU A 120 17.55 4.89 4.13
C LEU A 120 18.73 5.03 5.11
N LEU A 121 18.94 4.04 5.98
CA LEU A 121 20.06 4.02 6.93
C LEU A 121 21.40 4.25 6.23
N GLU A 122 21.69 3.53 5.15
CA GLU A 122 23.00 3.55 4.52
C GLU A 122 23.20 4.76 3.60
N ASN A 123 22.14 5.21 2.92
CA ASN A 123 22.24 6.25 1.91
C ASN A 123 21.87 7.66 2.42
N PHE A 124 21.14 7.75 3.53
CA PHE A 124 20.57 9.00 4.06
C PHE A 124 20.85 9.16 5.56
N GLY A 125 21.82 10.01 5.91
CA GLY A 125 22.05 10.44 7.30
C GLY A 125 22.49 9.38 8.34
N GLY A 126 22.41 8.07 8.07
CA GLY A 126 22.85 7.02 9.00
C GLY A 126 21.90 6.81 10.17
N PRO A 127 22.40 6.26 11.29
CA PRO A 127 21.59 6.04 12.50
C PRO A 127 20.93 7.32 13.05
N ALA A 128 21.45 8.50 12.70
CA ALA A 128 20.83 9.77 13.09
C ALA A 128 19.53 10.03 12.33
N PHE A 129 19.44 9.62 11.06
CA PHE A 129 18.22 9.73 10.25
C PHE A 129 17.16 8.77 10.75
N ILE A 130 17.52 7.50 10.96
CA ILE A 130 16.61 6.47 11.49
C ILE A 130 16.02 6.90 12.84
N ARG A 131 16.85 7.40 13.77
CA ARG A 131 16.34 7.93 15.05
C ARG A 131 15.36 9.08 14.85
N ALA A 132 15.65 10.00 13.92
CA ALA A 132 14.81 11.15 13.69
C ALA A 132 13.49 10.77 13.02
N LEU A 133 13.47 9.68 12.25
CA LEU A 133 12.25 9.13 11.67
C LEU A 133 11.35 8.49 12.74
N VAL A 134 11.90 7.76 13.72
CA VAL A 134 11.13 7.26 14.88
C VAL A 134 10.54 8.40 15.74
N ASP A 135 11.13 9.60 15.71
CA ASP A 135 10.67 10.80 16.41
C ASP A 135 9.72 11.68 15.56
N GLU A 136 9.47 11.32 14.30
CA GLU A 136 8.59 12.07 13.40
C GLU A 136 7.12 11.82 13.79
N GLN A 137 6.24 12.77 13.53
CA GLN A 137 4.81 12.67 13.89
C GLN A 137 3.91 12.71 12.65
N ALA A 138 4.53 12.69 11.48
CA ALA A 138 3.87 12.62 10.20
C ALA A 138 4.12 11.24 9.63
N ASN A 139 3.05 10.63 9.15
CA ASN A 139 3.03 9.20 8.92
C ASN A 139 3.52 8.86 7.50
N GLY A 140 4.16 7.70 7.36
CA GLY A 140 4.55 7.09 6.10
C GLY A 140 5.42 8.01 5.23
N ILE A 141 4.96 8.23 4.00
CA ILE A 141 5.67 9.05 3.00
C ILE A 141 5.97 10.46 3.54
N ALA A 142 4.99 11.09 4.20
CA ALA A 142 5.13 12.46 4.68
C ALA A 142 6.24 12.59 5.73
N GLY A 143 6.36 11.61 6.63
CA GLY A 143 7.42 11.57 7.63
C GLY A 143 8.80 11.45 7.02
N ILE A 144 8.96 10.55 6.04
CA ILE A 144 10.22 10.37 5.32
C ILE A 144 10.61 11.64 4.56
N GLU A 145 9.68 12.30 3.87
CA GLU A 145 9.95 13.55 3.17
C GLU A 145 10.34 14.69 4.11
N ASN A 146 9.69 14.79 5.28
CA ASN A 146 10.08 15.74 6.32
C ASN A 146 11.53 15.51 6.78
N GLN A 147 11.91 14.26 7.03
CA GLN A 147 13.26 13.92 7.47
C GLN A 147 14.31 14.09 6.36
N LEU A 148 13.99 13.78 5.10
CA LEU A 148 14.85 14.08 3.96
C LEU A 148 15.15 15.58 3.90
N ALA A 149 14.12 16.43 3.99
CA ALA A 149 14.28 17.87 4.00
C ALA A 149 15.08 18.36 5.23
N ALA A 150 14.81 17.82 6.42
CA ALA A 150 15.50 18.18 7.66
C ALA A 150 17.01 17.86 7.62
N PHE A 151 17.39 16.76 6.96
CA PHE A 151 18.78 16.36 6.74
C PHE A 151 19.43 17.05 5.53
N GLY A 152 18.71 17.94 4.86
CA GLY A 152 19.22 18.77 3.75
C GLY A 152 19.26 18.04 2.40
N TYR A 153 18.49 16.97 2.24
CA TYR A 153 18.27 16.33 0.95
C TYR A 153 17.15 17.04 0.19
N HIS A 154 17.32 17.16 -1.13
CA HIS A 154 16.37 17.81 -2.03
C HIS A 154 15.90 16.80 -3.09
N THR A 155 15.24 15.75 -2.61
CA THR A 155 14.74 14.60 -3.38
C THR A 155 13.36 14.27 -2.84
N SER A 156 12.42 13.85 -3.69
CA SER A 156 11.10 13.39 -3.24
C SER A 156 11.16 11.94 -2.76
N PHE A 157 10.07 11.47 -2.13
CA PHE A 157 9.88 10.05 -1.90
C PHE A 157 9.93 9.24 -3.20
N ASP A 158 9.29 9.72 -4.27
CA ASP A 158 9.25 9.03 -5.57
C ASP A 158 10.66 8.81 -6.16
N ASP A 159 11.53 9.82 -6.04
CA ASP A 159 12.92 9.73 -6.49
C ASP A 159 13.68 8.62 -5.74
N ILE A 160 13.54 8.57 -4.41
CA ILE A 160 14.23 7.57 -3.58
C ILE A 160 13.64 6.18 -3.77
N TYR A 161 12.33 6.07 -3.95
CA TYR A 161 11.66 4.82 -4.22
C TYR A 161 12.11 4.25 -5.57
N ARG A 162 12.19 5.10 -6.60
CA ARG A 162 12.77 4.72 -7.89
C ARG A 162 14.21 4.24 -7.73
N ASP A 163 15.08 4.98 -7.03
CA ASP A 163 16.47 4.58 -6.85
C ASP A 163 16.61 3.29 -6.03
N TRP A 164 15.75 3.08 -5.02
CA TRP A 164 15.69 1.87 -4.22
C TRP A 164 15.26 0.64 -5.03
N THR A 165 14.22 0.74 -5.87
CA THR A 165 13.83 -0.36 -6.76
C THR A 165 14.95 -0.72 -7.74
N VAL A 166 15.69 0.28 -8.23
CA VAL A 166 16.90 0.06 -9.03
C VAL A 166 17.99 -0.63 -8.20
N ALA A 167 18.21 -0.20 -6.95
CA ALA A 167 19.19 -0.79 -6.04
C ALA A 167 18.90 -2.27 -5.76
N ASN A 168 17.64 -2.64 -5.52
CA ASN A 168 17.21 -4.03 -5.33
C ASN A 168 17.47 -4.92 -6.55
N TYR A 169 17.46 -4.35 -7.76
CA TYR A 169 17.72 -5.08 -8.99
C TYR A 169 19.21 -5.14 -9.37
N LEU A 170 19.92 -4.01 -9.28
CA LEU A 170 21.32 -3.91 -9.72
C LEU A 170 22.31 -4.40 -8.67
N ASP A 171 22.02 -4.10 -7.40
CA ASP A 171 22.91 -4.17 -6.25
C ASP A 171 24.37 -3.86 -6.57
N ALA A 172 24.70 -2.56 -6.63
CA ALA A 172 26.06 -2.09 -6.86
C ALA A 172 26.65 -1.44 -5.59
N PRO A 173 27.24 -2.22 -4.65
CA PRO A 173 27.79 -1.70 -3.40
C PRO A 173 28.77 -0.53 -3.57
N SER A 174 29.55 -0.52 -4.66
CA SER A 174 30.47 0.60 -4.98
C SER A 174 29.76 1.94 -5.26
N LEU A 175 28.46 1.92 -5.46
CA LEU A 175 27.59 3.06 -5.71
C LEU A 175 26.68 3.36 -4.53
N ALA A 176 26.73 2.58 -3.45
CA ALA A 176 25.97 2.84 -2.22
C ALA A 176 26.58 4.02 -1.43
N GLY A 177 25.87 4.43 -0.39
CA GLY A 177 26.31 5.41 0.58
C GLY A 177 26.01 6.86 0.21
N ARG A 178 26.24 7.75 1.17
CA ARG A 178 25.79 9.17 1.12
C ARG A 178 26.28 9.98 -0.07
N SER A 179 27.44 9.62 -0.62
CA SER A 179 28.06 10.25 -1.79
C SER A 179 28.02 9.40 -3.06
N GLY A 180 27.48 8.18 -2.98
CA GLY A 180 27.31 7.28 -4.10
C GLY A 180 26.12 7.67 -4.98
N ALA A 181 25.88 6.90 -6.03
CA ALA A 181 24.65 7.01 -6.82
C ALA A 181 23.44 6.38 -6.12
N ARG A 182 23.65 5.75 -4.96
CA ARG A 182 22.64 5.08 -4.11
C ARG A 182 21.91 3.96 -4.84
N LEU A 183 22.66 3.16 -5.59
CA LEU A 183 22.14 2.06 -6.40
C LEU A 183 22.54 0.69 -5.84
N GLY A 184 22.60 0.57 -4.51
CA GLY A 184 22.94 -0.67 -3.81
C GLY A 184 23.05 -0.44 -2.31
N TYR A 185 23.51 -1.49 -1.61
CA TYR A 185 23.70 -1.50 -0.17
C TYR A 185 25.19 -1.53 0.20
N GLU A 186 25.55 -0.94 1.35
CA GLU A 186 26.90 -1.00 1.90
C GLU A 186 27.14 -2.32 2.66
N SER A 187 26.14 -2.84 3.36
CA SER A 187 26.28 -4.02 4.22
C SER A 187 25.66 -5.31 3.68
N LEU A 188 24.84 -5.24 2.63
CA LEU A 188 24.19 -6.38 2.01
C LEU A 188 24.68 -6.57 0.57
N ASP A 189 24.99 -7.81 0.18
CA ASP A 189 25.22 -8.21 -1.21
C ASP A 189 24.01 -9.03 -1.71
N ILE A 190 23.59 -8.84 -2.96
CA ILE A 190 22.46 -9.53 -3.60
C ILE A 190 22.94 -10.12 -4.95
N PRO A 191 22.90 -11.46 -5.13
CA PRO A 191 22.51 -12.48 -4.17
C PRO A 191 23.64 -12.83 -3.18
N SER A 192 23.27 -13.26 -1.97
CA SER A 192 24.18 -13.73 -0.93
C SER A 192 23.52 -14.80 -0.03
N ASP A 193 24.23 -15.25 1.01
CA ASP A 193 23.64 -16.15 2.02
C ASP A 193 22.45 -15.49 2.73
N ASP A 194 22.48 -14.16 2.90
CA ASP A 194 21.41 -13.35 3.49
C ASP A 194 20.19 -13.18 2.56
N THR A 195 20.29 -13.60 1.29
CA THR A 195 19.16 -13.66 0.35
C THR A 195 18.81 -15.10 -0.04
N TRP A 196 19.41 -16.09 0.61
CA TRP A 196 19.37 -17.51 0.23
C TRP A 196 19.82 -17.79 -1.21
N GLY A 197 20.64 -16.89 -1.76
CA GLY A 197 21.09 -16.93 -3.15
C GLY A 197 20.07 -16.39 -4.15
N TYR A 198 18.92 -15.89 -3.71
CA TYR A 198 17.90 -15.30 -4.58
C TYR A 198 18.23 -13.84 -4.91
N SER A 199 17.79 -13.42 -6.09
CA SER A 199 17.77 -12.03 -6.54
C SER A 199 16.54 -11.82 -7.42
N ILE A 200 16.12 -10.57 -7.60
CA ILE A 200 15.02 -10.23 -8.52
C ILE A 200 15.27 -10.79 -9.92
N GLN A 201 16.50 -10.66 -10.42
CA GLN A 201 16.89 -11.25 -11.69
C GLN A 201 16.66 -12.77 -11.70
N TRP A 202 17.15 -13.49 -10.68
CA TRP A 202 16.95 -14.94 -10.61
C TRP A 202 15.47 -15.31 -10.60
N SER A 203 14.64 -14.57 -9.87
CA SER A 203 13.19 -14.81 -9.76
C SER A 203 12.46 -14.59 -11.08
N ILE A 204 12.81 -13.54 -11.83
CA ILE A 204 12.28 -13.30 -13.19
C ILE A 204 12.58 -14.49 -14.11
N GLU A 205 13.81 -14.99 -14.05
CA GLU A 205 14.32 -16.06 -14.93
C GLU A 205 13.74 -17.43 -14.57
N ASN A 206 13.71 -17.76 -13.28
CA ASN A 206 13.50 -19.13 -12.80
C ASN A 206 12.15 -19.35 -12.12
N TYR A 207 11.58 -18.32 -11.46
CA TYR A 207 10.35 -18.45 -10.70
C TYR A 207 9.12 -18.02 -11.52
N TYR A 208 9.18 -16.81 -12.09
CA TYR A 208 8.10 -16.27 -12.91
C TYR A 208 8.11 -16.79 -14.35
N ALA A 209 9.23 -17.40 -14.79
CA ALA A 209 9.47 -17.82 -16.17
C ALA A 209 9.15 -16.70 -17.19
N SER A 210 9.42 -15.46 -16.80
CA SER A 210 9.11 -14.24 -17.57
C SER A 210 10.28 -13.74 -18.40
N ASP A 211 11.32 -14.56 -18.58
CA ASP A 211 12.37 -14.31 -19.56
C ASP A 211 11.82 -14.34 -20.98
N VAL A 212 11.49 -13.16 -21.48
CA VAL A 212 11.04 -13.01 -22.85
C VAL A 212 12.25 -13.02 -23.77
N HIS A 213 12.64 -14.23 -24.20
CA HIS A 213 13.54 -14.41 -25.34
C HIS A 213 12.76 -14.18 -26.65
N GLY A 214 13.30 -13.35 -27.55
CA GLY A 214 12.67 -12.95 -28.81
C GLY A 214 11.95 -14.08 -29.57
N ASN A 215 10.77 -13.74 -30.11
CA ASN A 215 9.85 -14.58 -30.90
C ASN A 215 9.45 -15.92 -30.25
N LEU A 216 8.57 -15.89 -29.24
CA LEU A 216 7.78 -17.07 -28.88
C LEU A 216 6.56 -17.25 -29.80
N PRO A 217 6.15 -18.50 -30.09
CA PRO A 217 5.08 -18.80 -31.02
C PRO A 217 3.71 -18.41 -30.47
N LEU A 218 2.92 -17.77 -31.34
CA LEU A 218 1.49 -17.49 -31.25
C LEU A 218 0.68 -18.75 -30.88
N ALA A 219 0.37 -18.95 -29.60
CA ALA A 219 -0.80 -19.73 -29.17
C ALA A 219 -1.10 -19.61 -27.67
N ARG A 220 -1.76 -18.52 -27.25
CA ARG A 220 -2.99 -18.62 -26.44
C ARG A 220 -3.71 -17.27 -26.32
N TYR A 221 -4.98 -17.32 -26.72
CA TYR A 221 -6.08 -16.38 -26.55
C TYR A 221 -6.16 -15.12 -27.44
N TYR A 222 -6.87 -15.33 -28.56
CA TYR A 222 -7.74 -14.44 -29.33
C TYR A 222 -7.23 -13.06 -29.80
N GLY A 223 -6.82 -13.03 -31.08
CA GLY A 223 -6.98 -11.83 -31.92
C GLY A 223 -5.71 -11.33 -32.60
N GLY A 224 -5.12 -12.13 -33.50
CA GLY A 224 -4.24 -11.70 -34.61
C GLY A 224 -3.24 -10.56 -34.34
N TYR A 225 -2.04 -10.89 -33.86
CA TYR A 225 -0.92 -9.96 -33.75
C TYR A 225 0.26 -10.35 -34.66
N LYS A 226 1.01 -9.33 -35.12
CA LYS A 226 2.19 -9.45 -35.99
C LYS A 226 3.39 -9.96 -35.17
N SER A 227 4.24 -10.78 -35.78
CA SER A 227 5.53 -11.21 -35.22
C SER A 227 6.37 -9.99 -34.80
N GLY A 228 6.90 -9.99 -33.57
CA GLY A 228 7.77 -8.94 -33.04
C GLY A 228 7.18 -8.03 -31.94
N THR A 229 5.90 -8.18 -31.60
CA THR A 229 5.26 -7.45 -30.50
C THR A 229 5.03 -8.38 -29.30
N VAL A 230 5.55 -8.02 -28.13
CA VAL A 230 5.29 -8.75 -26.86
C VAL A 230 4.32 -7.92 -26.03
N GLN A 231 3.22 -8.55 -25.57
CA GLN A 231 2.24 -7.96 -24.65
C GLN A 231 2.15 -8.85 -23.40
N TRP A 232 2.61 -8.36 -22.24
CA TRP A 232 2.52 -9.01 -20.93
C TRP A 232 2.82 -8.00 -19.80
N PRO A 233 2.11 -8.01 -18.66
CA PRO A 233 0.71 -8.38 -18.40
C PRO A 233 -0.27 -7.22 -18.66
N LEU A 234 -1.54 -7.63 -18.83
CA LEU A 234 -2.72 -6.88 -18.42
C LEU A 234 -2.96 -7.23 -16.95
N GLY A 235 -3.01 -6.24 -16.08
CA GLY A 235 -3.30 -6.38 -14.66
C GLY A 235 -3.24 -5.02 -13.97
N ASP A 236 -3.91 -4.91 -12.85
CA ASP A 236 -3.85 -3.70 -12.03
C ASP A 236 -2.55 -3.71 -11.21
N LEU A 237 -1.78 -2.63 -11.27
CA LEU A 237 -0.58 -2.45 -10.46
C LEU A 237 -0.95 -1.65 -9.21
N PRO A 238 -0.74 -2.19 -7.99
CA PRO A 238 -0.90 -1.39 -6.79
C PRO A 238 0.15 -0.27 -6.77
N PRO A 239 -0.18 0.90 -6.21
CA PRO A 239 0.80 1.97 -6.02
C PRO A 239 2.00 1.50 -5.20
N TYR A 240 3.19 1.99 -5.57
CA TYR A 240 4.47 1.56 -4.99
C TYR A 240 4.71 0.03 -5.00
N GLY A 241 4.04 -0.71 -5.89
CA GLY A 241 4.37 -2.09 -6.23
C GLY A 241 5.20 -2.15 -7.51
N PRO A 242 6.51 -2.42 -7.47
CA PRO A 242 7.35 -2.36 -8.65
C PRO A 242 7.16 -3.62 -9.53
N MET A 243 7.00 -3.43 -10.84
CA MET A 243 7.00 -4.53 -11.80
C MET A 243 8.28 -4.55 -12.63
N TYR A 244 9.10 -5.58 -12.45
CA TYR A 244 10.34 -5.79 -13.20
C TYR A 244 10.10 -6.68 -14.43
N LEU A 245 10.34 -6.14 -15.63
CA LEU A 245 10.11 -6.83 -16.91
C LEU A 245 11.40 -6.85 -17.74
N THR A 246 11.95 -8.04 -17.96
CA THR A 246 13.21 -8.21 -18.71
C THR A 246 12.97 -8.67 -20.14
N TYR A 247 13.55 -7.95 -21.10
CA TYR A 247 13.41 -8.19 -22.54
C TYR A 247 14.76 -8.49 -23.17
N ALA A 248 14.90 -9.63 -23.85
CA ALA A 248 16.12 -10.04 -24.56
C ALA A 248 15.95 -10.01 -26.09
N GLY A 249 17.04 -9.80 -26.83
CA GLY A 249 17.06 -9.94 -28.31
C GLY A 249 16.56 -8.73 -29.10
N PHE A 250 16.48 -7.56 -28.46
CA PHE A 250 16.01 -6.30 -29.06
C PHE A 250 17.15 -5.43 -29.62
N GLU A 251 18.28 -6.01 -29.98
CA GLU A 251 19.30 -5.33 -30.78
C GLU A 251 18.80 -5.04 -32.21
N PRO A 252 19.14 -3.90 -32.83
CA PRO A 252 19.96 -2.79 -32.29
C PRO A 252 19.14 -1.73 -31.54
N GLN A 253 17.82 -1.88 -31.43
CA GLN A 253 16.95 -0.90 -30.82
C GLN A 253 15.71 -1.56 -30.19
N LEU A 254 15.39 -1.16 -28.96
CA LEU A 254 14.14 -1.47 -28.28
C LEU A 254 13.21 -0.25 -28.35
N ILE A 255 11.94 -0.46 -28.66
CA ILE A 255 10.90 0.58 -28.61
C ILE A 255 9.83 0.13 -27.63
N SER A 256 9.62 0.89 -26.56
CA SER A 256 8.47 0.73 -25.65
C SER A 256 7.28 1.54 -26.17
N ASN A 257 6.08 1.00 -25.96
CA ASN A 257 4.83 1.72 -26.12
C ASN A 257 3.96 1.39 -24.90
N PHE A 258 3.94 2.31 -23.95
CA PHE A 258 3.20 2.18 -22.70
C PHE A 258 1.85 2.90 -22.79
N ARG A 259 0.85 2.34 -22.13
CA ARG A 259 -0.46 2.95 -21.93
C ARG A 259 -1.04 2.45 -20.62
N ALA A 260 -1.48 3.37 -19.77
CA ALA A 260 -2.16 3.05 -18.53
C ALA A 260 -3.31 4.01 -18.25
N SER A 261 -4.21 3.62 -17.35
CA SER A 261 -5.30 4.49 -16.91
C SER A 261 -4.76 5.77 -16.27
N ASN A 262 -5.32 6.93 -16.61
CA ASN A 262 -4.91 8.20 -16.00
C ASN A 262 -5.41 8.35 -14.56
N GLU A 263 -6.56 7.74 -14.24
CA GLU A 263 -7.20 7.79 -12.92
C GLU A 263 -7.62 6.38 -12.50
N THR A 264 -7.75 6.16 -11.19
CA THR A 264 -8.24 4.93 -10.58
C THR A 264 -9.04 5.24 -9.32
N GLY A 265 -9.84 4.29 -8.85
CA GLY A 265 -10.70 4.42 -7.67
C GLY A 265 -12.16 4.12 -7.95
N VAL A 266 -13.01 4.48 -6.99
CA VAL A 266 -14.47 4.28 -7.05
C VAL A 266 -15.07 5.61 -7.45
N ALA A 267 -15.62 5.71 -8.67
CA ALA A 267 -16.32 6.93 -9.06
C ALA A 267 -17.69 7.03 -8.36
N ALA A 268 -18.08 8.26 -8.00
CA ALA A 268 -19.40 8.59 -7.48
C ALA A 268 -20.54 7.93 -8.29
N HIS A 269 -21.59 7.49 -7.60
CA HIS A 269 -22.75 6.87 -8.24
C HIS A 269 -23.49 7.85 -9.14
N GLY A 270 -23.76 9.05 -8.60
CA GLY A 270 -24.37 10.18 -9.28
C GLY A 270 -23.40 11.36 -9.34
N GLY A 271 -23.48 12.16 -10.40
CA GLY A 271 -22.69 13.39 -10.47
C GLY A 271 -21.17 13.14 -10.53
N GLN A 272 -20.42 13.93 -9.77
CA GLN A 272 -18.95 13.87 -9.70
C GLN A 272 -18.43 13.67 -8.28
N TYR A 273 -19.23 13.94 -7.25
CA TYR A 273 -18.73 13.94 -5.87
C TYR A 273 -19.54 13.04 -4.95
N GLU A 274 -18.85 12.49 -3.98
CA GLU A 274 -19.38 11.59 -2.98
C GLU A 274 -18.70 11.81 -1.62
N LEU A 275 -19.14 11.08 -0.60
CA LEU A 275 -18.47 10.98 0.68
C LEU A 275 -17.74 9.64 0.78
N TRP A 276 -16.47 9.67 1.18
CA TRP A 276 -15.67 8.49 1.40
C TRP A 276 -15.15 8.46 2.85
N GLY A 277 -15.28 7.32 3.50
CA GLY A 277 -14.92 7.10 4.90
C GLY A 277 -13.43 7.02 5.17
N GLY A 278 -12.59 7.00 4.13
CA GLY A 278 -11.15 6.82 4.22
C GLY A 278 -10.72 5.35 4.13
N ARG A 279 -9.41 5.14 4.23
CA ARG A 279 -8.72 3.85 4.27
C ARG A 279 -7.57 3.98 5.26
N GLY A 280 -7.43 3.00 6.14
CA GLY A 280 -6.44 3.03 7.23
C GLY A 280 -6.90 2.22 8.43
N ASP A 281 -5.96 1.92 9.32
CA ASP A 281 -6.22 1.16 10.53
C ASP A 281 -6.66 2.12 11.66
N LEU A 282 -7.37 1.60 12.66
CA LEU A 282 -7.84 2.31 13.86
C LEU A 282 -8.64 3.59 13.61
N MET A 283 -9.39 3.64 12.50
CA MET A 283 -10.19 4.79 12.15
C MET A 283 -11.49 4.85 12.94
N PHE A 284 -11.92 6.08 13.28
CA PHE A 284 -13.26 6.38 13.77
C PHE A 284 -13.81 7.60 13.03
N ASN A 285 -14.19 7.40 11.77
CA ASN A 285 -14.53 8.48 10.85
C ASN A 285 -16.05 8.68 10.82
N THR A 286 -16.51 9.93 10.82
CA THR A 286 -17.93 10.29 10.79
C THR A 286 -18.26 11.32 9.73
N ALA A 287 -19.45 11.20 9.15
CA ALA A 287 -20.13 12.25 8.41
C ALA A 287 -21.50 12.49 9.04
N THR A 288 -21.64 13.58 9.80
CA THR A 288 -22.83 13.88 10.60
C THR A 288 -23.62 15.03 9.99
N LEU A 289 -24.95 14.98 9.94
CA LEU A 289 -25.75 16.12 9.51
C LEU A 289 -25.37 17.39 10.29
N ALA A 290 -25.14 18.50 9.58
CA ALA A 290 -24.72 19.77 10.19
C ALA A 290 -25.83 20.45 11.00
N ALA A 291 -27.10 20.09 10.75
CA ALA A 291 -28.25 20.55 11.51
C ALA A 291 -29.30 19.44 11.64
N PRO A 292 -30.04 19.41 12.76
CA PRO A 292 -31.07 18.39 12.95
C PRO A 292 -32.29 18.64 12.06
N LEU A 293 -32.93 17.55 11.64
CA LEU A 293 -34.14 17.56 10.80
C LEU A 293 -35.34 17.09 11.60
N THR A 294 -36.45 17.81 11.51
CA THR A 294 -37.73 17.34 12.05
C THR A 294 -38.41 16.40 11.07
N LEU A 295 -38.68 15.17 11.50
CA LEU A 295 -39.23 14.12 10.64
C LEU A 295 -40.76 14.01 10.75
N GLY A 296 -41.44 13.84 9.62
CA GLY A 296 -42.86 13.53 9.55
C GLY A 296 -43.20 12.04 9.66
N ALA A 297 -44.48 11.70 9.49
CA ALA A 297 -44.92 10.31 9.46
C ALA A 297 -44.38 9.59 8.22
N GLY A 298 -44.01 8.31 8.38
CA GLY A 298 -43.47 7.49 7.29
C GLY A 298 -42.10 7.94 6.81
N ALA A 299 -41.30 8.53 7.70
CA ALA A 299 -39.97 9.00 7.35
C ALA A 299 -39.03 7.84 7.02
N SER A 300 -38.12 8.06 6.07
CA SER A 300 -37.08 7.12 5.67
C SER A 300 -35.81 7.86 5.28
N LEU A 301 -34.69 7.15 5.36
CA LEU A 301 -33.41 7.52 4.74
C LEU A 301 -33.13 6.53 3.62
N SER A 302 -32.71 7.02 2.46
CA SER A 302 -32.11 6.20 1.40
C SER A 302 -30.87 6.86 0.85
N PHE A 303 -29.90 6.07 0.41
CA PHE A 303 -28.64 6.54 -0.19
C PHE A 303 -28.08 5.41 -1.05
N TRP A 304 -27.17 5.75 -1.94
CA TRP A 304 -26.32 4.78 -2.62
C TRP A 304 -25.03 4.60 -1.83
N THR A 305 -24.53 3.37 -1.78
CA THR A 305 -23.27 3.04 -1.12
C THR A 305 -22.48 2.02 -1.92
N TRP A 306 -21.16 2.16 -1.90
CA TRP A 306 -20.20 1.17 -2.33
C TRP A 306 -19.28 0.92 -1.13
N TYR A 307 -18.93 -0.33 -0.85
CA TYR A 307 -17.96 -0.64 0.19
C TYR A 307 -17.20 -1.93 -0.09
N GLU A 308 -15.95 -1.93 0.35
CA GLU A 308 -15.07 -3.09 0.45
C GLU A 308 -14.22 -2.86 1.71
N ILE A 309 -14.61 -3.55 2.78
CA ILE A 309 -14.10 -3.38 4.15
C ILE A 309 -13.89 -4.77 4.76
N GLU A 310 -12.94 -4.91 5.69
CA GLU A 310 -12.55 -6.23 6.22
C GLU A 310 -13.78 -6.99 6.79
N PRO A 311 -14.10 -8.19 6.28
CA PRO A 311 -15.29 -8.91 6.71
C PRO A 311 -15.28 -9.29 8.19
N LEU A 312 -16.30 -8.86 8.93
CA LEU A 312 -16.54 -9.12 10.36
C LEU A 312 -15.61 -8.41 11.36
N TRP A 313 -14.64 -7.64 10.87
CA TRP A 313 -13.73 -6.84 11.68
C TRP A 313 -14.04 -5.35 11.53
N ASP A 314 -14.09 -4.86 10.29
CA ASP A 314 -14.43 -3.49 9.95
C ASP A 314 -15.92 -3.29 9.68
N PHE A 315 -16.44 -2.14 10.10
CA PHE A 315 -17.87 -1.84 9.94
C PHE A 315 -18.16 -0.38 9.57
N ALA A 316 -19.12 -0.22 8.66
CA ALA A 316 -19.79 1.04 8.40
C ALA A 316 -21.21 1.06 8.97
N PHE A 317 -21.58 2.15 9.63
CA PHE A 317 -22.83 2.28 10.38
C PHE A 317 -23.64 3.48 9.91
N VAL A 318 -24.96 3.33 10.02
CA VAL A 318 -25.92 4.44 9.87
C VAL A 318 -26.56 4.66 11.22
N GLN A 319 -26.43 5.86 11.77
CA GLN A 319 -26.84 6.14 13.14
C GLN A 319 -27.74 7.36 13.23
N VAL A 320 -28.60 7.35 14.24
CA VAL A 320 -29.54 8.43 14.55
C VAL A 320 -29.37 8.91 15.99
N SER A 321 -29.51 10.21 16.20
CA SER A 321 -29.53 10.84 17.52
C SER A 321 -30.78 11.70 17.68
N THR A 322 -31.37 11.66 18.87
CA THR A 322 -32.57 12.44 19.27
C THR A 322 -32.28 13.49 20.34
N ASP A 323 -31.02 13.57 20.80
CA ASP A 323 -30.56 14.40 21.92
C ASP A 323 -29.43 15.36 21.52
N GLY A 324 -29.42 15.77 20.25
CA GLY A 324 -28.45 16.72 19.72
C GLY A 324 -27.04 16.14 19.55
N GLY A 325 -26.92 14.82 19.39
CA GLY A 325 -25.65 14.14 19.14
C GLY A 325 -24.95 13.65 20.42
N SER A 326 -25.62 13.70 21.57
CA SER A 326 -25.04 13.24 22.85
C SER A 326 -25.00 11.71 22.92
N THR A 327 -26.02 11.05 22.36
CA THR A 327 -26.09 9.60 22.19
C THR A 327 -26.52 9.23 20.77
N TRP A 328 -26.08 8.06 20.32
CA TRP A 328 -26.30 7.56 18.97
C TRP A 328 -26.81 6.11 19.01
N THR A 329 -27.78 5.81 18.13
CA THR A 329 -28.32 4.46 17.94
C THR A 329 -28.11 4.04 16.51
N SER A 330 -27.50 2.87 16.30
CA SER A 330 -27.36 2.27 14.96
C SER A 330 -28.69 1.75 14.44
N LEU A 331 -28.98 2.12 13.21
CA LEU A 331 -30.13 1.68 12.46
C LEU A 331 -29.82 0.35 11.78
N ALA A 332 -30.82 -0.52 11.70
CA ALA A 332 -30.69 -1.81 11.04
C ALA A 332 -31.53 -1.86 9.76
N ASN A 333 -31.04 -2.60 8.78
CA ASN A 333 -31.78 -3.00 7.59
C ASN A 333 -31.40 -4.45 7.20
N PRO A 334 -31.93 -5.01 6.09
CA PRO A 334 -31.62 -6.39 5.69
C PRO A 334 -30.15 -6.70 5.37
N HIS A 335 -29.29 -5.69 5.16
CA HIS A 335 -27.88 -5.86 4.79
C HIS A 335 -26.92 -5.47 5.93
N THR A 336 -27.43 -4.97 7.06
CA THR A 336 -26.62 -4.77 8.27
C THR A 336 -26.61 -6.04 9.14
N THR A 337 -25.51 -6.30 9.84
CA THR A 337 -25.37 -7.43 10.77
C THR A 337 -24.80 -7.02 12.13
N SER A 338 -25.04 -7.86 13.13
CA SER A 338 -24.35 -7.82 14.43
C SER A 338 -23.36 -8.99 14.59
N ASP A 339 -23.27 -9.88 13.60
CA ASP A 339 -22.24 -10.91 13.56
C ASP A 339 -20.88 -10.25 13.32
N HIS A 340 -19.88 -10.62 14.10
CA HIS A 340 -18.54 -10.04 14.12
C HIS A 340 -17.52 -11.11 14.52
N ASP A 341 -16.23 -10.86 14.27
CA ASP A 341 -15.17 -11.69 14.84
C ASP A 341 -15.15 -11.52 16.37
N PRO A 342 -15.01 -12.61 17.16
CA PRO A 342 -14.91 -12.51 18.62
C PRO A 342 -13.85 -11.54 19.16
N GLU A 343 -12.82 -11.24 18.37
CA GLU A 343 -11.72 -10.36 18.72
C GLU A 343 -11.84 -8.96 18.09
N ALA A 344 -12.93 -8.65 17.38
CA ALA A 344 -13.15 -7.35 16.75
C ALA A 344 -13.02 -6.16 17.72
N HIS A 345 -12.58 -5.01 17.18
CA HIS A 345 -12.28 -3.82 17.97
C HIS A 345 -13.46 -3.38 18.86
N PRO A 346 -13.25 -2.96 20.13
CA PRO A 346 -14.34 -2.56 21.02
C PRO A 346 -15.25 -1.45 20.47
N ASP A 347 -14.72 -0.53 19.67
CA ASP A 347 -15.53 0.52 19.03
C ASP A 347 -16.48 -0.03 17.97
N VAL A 348 -16.10 -1.11 17.27
CA VAL A 348 -17.01 -1.83 16.37
C VAL A 348 -18.15 -2.43 17.18
N LEU A 349 -17.83 -3.17 18.25
CA LEU A 349 -18.81 -3.83 19.11
C LEU A 349 -19.82 -2.85 19.72
N ALA A 350 -19.36 -1.66 20.10
CA ALA A 350 -20.19 -0.63 20.70
C ALA A 350 -21.22 -0.03 19.73
N ASN A 351 -21.01 -0.17 18.41
CA ASN A 351 -21.82 0.47 17.38
C ASN A 351 -22.64 -0.51 16.52
N LEU A 352 -22.56 -1.83 16.72
CA LEU A 352 -23.38 -2.80 15.97
C LEU A 352 -24.90 -2.53 16.09
N PRO A 353 -25.70 -2.79 15.02
CA PRO A 353 -25.33 -3.41 13.75
C PRO A 353 -24.82 -2.44 12.67
N GLY A 354 -24.06 -2.96 11.71
CA GLY A 354 -23.53 -2.20 10.56
C GLY A 354 -23.30 -3.07 9.31
N PHE A 355 -22.80 -2.46 8.24
CA PHE A 355 -22.30 -3.13 7.02
C PHE A 355 -20.89 -3.64 7.24
N THR A 356 -20.54 -4.77 6.64
CA THR A 356 -19.19 -5.35 6.64
C THR A 356 -18.98 -6.20 5.39
N GLY A 357 -17.73 -6.43 4.96
CA GLY A 357 -17.40 -7.15 3.73
C GLY A 357 -17.50 -6.28 2.48
N SER A 358 -18.12 -6.80 1.40
CA SER A 358 -18.21 -6.08 0.12
C SER A 358 -19.64 -5.95 -0.41
N SER A 359 -19.98 -4.75 -0.89
CA SER A 359 -21.25 -4.47 -1.58
C SER A 359 -21.29 -4.99 -3.02
N ASN A 360 -20.14 -5.36 -3.60
CA ASN A 360 -19.97 -5.77 -5.00
C ASN A 360 -20.44 -4.71 -6.02
N GLY A 361 -20.18 -3.44 -5.74
CA GLY A 361 -20.63 -2.31 -6.56
C GLY A 361 -21.56 -1.37 -5.80
N TRP A 362 -22.04 -0.33 -6.49
CA TRP A 362 -23.01 0.61 -5.93
C TRP A 362 -24.36 -0.06 -5.71
N VAL A 363 -24.84 -0.02 -4.47
CA VAL A 363 -26.14 -0.54 -4.05
C VAL A 363 -26.94 0.54 -3.34
N LYS A 364 -28.27 0.53 -3.54
CA LYS A 364 -29.16 1.47 -2.86
C LYS A 364 -29.64 0.87 -1.55
N GLU A 365 -29.38 1.58 -0.46
CA GLU A 365 -29.82 1.21 0.88
C GLU A 365 -31.01 2.06 1.33
N THR A 366 -31.82 1.50 2.24
CA THR A 366 -32.95 2.22 2.83
C THR A 366 -33.14 1.82 4.28
N PHE A 367 -33.35 2.82 5.14
CA PHE A 367 -33.60 2.66 6.56
C PHE A 367 -34.94 3.31 6.93
N ASP A 368 -35.73 2.58 7.73
CA ASP A 368 -36.99 3.10 8.27
C ASP A 368 -36.70 4.08 9.41
N LEU A 369 -37.25 5.29 9.30
CA LEU A 369 -37.18 6.32 10.35
C LEU A 369 -38.56 6.63 10.93
N SER A 370 -39.59 5.83 10.61
CA SER A 370 -40.97 6.08 11.03
C SER A 370 -41.15 6.19 12.55
N GLY A 371 -40.31 5.50 13.34
CA GLY A 371 -40.27 5.59 14.80
C GLY A 371 -39.85 6.96 15.36
N TYR A 372 -39.24 7.81 14.53
CA TYR A 372 -38.77 9.16 14.90
C TYR A 372 -39.72 10.27 14.44
N ALA A 373 -40.92 9.93 13.96
CA ALA A 373 -41.91 10.91 13.53
C ALA A 373 -42.25 11.92 14.66
N GLY A 374 -42.22 13.21 14.32
CA GLY A 374 -42.43 14.33 15.24
C GLY A 374 -41.20 14.72 16.06
N GLN A 375 -40.09 13.99 15.94
CA GLN A 375 -38.83 14.31 16.61
C GLN A 375 -37.89 15.09 15.69
N SER A 376 -36.99 15.85 16.30
CA SER A 376 -35.85 16.48 15.61
C SER A 376 -34.65 15.58 15.78
N VAL A 377 -34.09 15.06 14.68
CA VAL A 377 -33.01 14.08 14.72
C VAL A 377 -31.77 14.56 13.98
N LEU A 378 -30.61 14.07 14.41
CA LEU A 378 -29.40 14.05 13.60
C LEU A 378 -29.21 12.64 13.04
N LEU A 379 -28.63 12.55 11.85
CA LEU A 379 -28.16 11.31 11.25
C LEU A 379 -26.66 11.41 11.04
N ARG A 380 -25.96 10.28 11.17
CA ARG A 380 -24.55 10.19 10.79
C ARG A 380 -24.25 8.88 10.09
N PHE A 381 -23.29 8.93 9.19
CA PHE A 381 -22.52 7.78 8.76
C PHE A 381 -21.28 7.69 9.63
N LEU A 382 -20.92 6.48 10.04
CA LEU A 382 -19.73 6.19 10.84
C LEU A 382 -18.99 5.03 10.17
N TYR A 383 -17.68 5.13 9.99
CA TYR A 383 -16.82 4.05 9.54
C TYR A 383 -15.76 3.79 10.61
N VAL A 384 -15.68 2.54 11.08
CA VAL A 384 -14.75 2.10 12.12
C VAL A 384 -13.93 0.93 11.59
N THR A 385 -12.60 1.03 11.72
CA THR A 385 -11.66 -0.04 11.38
C THR A 385 -10.93 -0.57 12.61
N ASP A 386 -10.40 -1.79 12.52
CA ASP A 386 -9.67 -2.44 13.59
C ASP A 386 -8.15 -2.15 13.54
N TRP A 387 -7.30 -3.05 14.06
CA TRP A 387 -5.86 -2.83 14.14
C TRP A 387 -5.10 -3.04 12.83
N ALA A 388 -5.67 -3.67 11.79
CA ALA A 388 -4.93 -4.00 10.57
C ALA A 388 -5.87 -4.27 9.37
N THR A 389 -5.29 -4.55 8.21
CA THR A 389 -6.00 -4.98 6.99
C THR A 389 -6.97 -3.93 6.45
N SER A 390 -6.38 -2.90 5.86
CA SER A 390 -7.13 -1.82 5.22
C SER A 390 -7.52 -2.11 3.76
N GLU A 391 -8.81 -2.34 3.53
CA GLU A 391 -9.44 -2.44 2.20
C GLU A 391 -9.82 -1.04 1.64
N ALA A 392 -10.58 -0.97 0.55
CA ALA A 392 -10.91 0.30 -0.13
C ALA A 392 -11.79 1.27 0.69
N GLY A 393 -12.48 0.79 1.72
CA GLY A 393 -13.28 1.61 2.62
C GLY A 393 -14.77 1.71 2.25
N PHE A 394 -15.41 2.76 2.75
CA PHE A 394 -16.87 2.95 2.68
C PHE A 394 -17.27 4.25 1.99
N TYR A 395 -18.17 4.17 1.01
CA TYR A 395 -18.58 5.29 0.16
C TYR A 395 -20.09 5.52 0.25
N VAL A 396 -20.50 6.79 0.20
CA VAL A 396 -21.89 7.22 0.32
C VAL A 396 -22.19 8.33 -0.67
N ASP A 397 -23.30 8.17 -1.39
CA ASP A 397 -23.76 9.14 -2.38
C ASP A 397 -25.29 9.18 -2.48
N ASP A 398 -25.84 10.18 -3.18
CA ASP A 398 -27.26 10.32 -3.52
C ASP A 398 -28.20 10.17 -2.30
N ILE A 399 -27.93 10.95 -1.26
CA ILE A 399 -28.56 10.85 0.05
C ILE A 399 -29.92 11.55 0.04
N VAL A 400 -30.98 10.82 0.40
CA VAL A 400 -32.35 11.33 0.48
C VAL A 400 -32.96 10.97 1.82
N ILE A 401 -33.42 11.98 2.55
CA ILE A 401 -34.26 11.84 3.73
C ILE A 401 -35.62 12.38 3.37
N GLU A 402 -36.66 11.57 3.47
CA GLU A 402 -38.02 11.96 3.10
C GLU A 402 -39.04 11.51 4.13
N ASP A 403 -40.22 12.11 4.08
CA ASP A 403 -41.40 11.69 4.84
C ASP A 403 -42.64 11.73 3.94
N SER A 404 -43.80 11.41 4.50
CA SER A 404 -45.09 11.44 3.78
C SER A 404 -45.46 12.79 3.13
N THR A 405 -44.76 13.87 3.49
CA THR A 405 -44.96 15.22 2.92
C THR A 405 -43.87 15.59 1.90
N GLY A 406 -42.90 14.71 1.63
CA GLY A 406 -41.84 14.86 0.61
C GLY A 406 -40.43 14.93 1.20
N ALA A 407 -39.42 15.16 0.36
CA ALA A 407 -38.02 15.25 0.77
C ALA A 407 -37.80 16.31 1.86
N ARG A 408 -37.10 15.92 2.93
CA ARG A 408 -36.53 16.79 3.97
C ARG A 408 -35.10 17.19 3.62
N LEU A 409 -34.36 16.26 3.01
CA LEU A 409 -33.03 16.44 2.44
C LEU A 409 -32.95 15.62 1.14
N SER A 410 -32.31 16.18 0.13
CA SER A 410 -31.86 15.46 -1.05
C SER A 410 -30.52 16.06 -1.42
N ASP A 411 -29.46 15.28 -1.30
CA ASP A 411 -28.08 15.73 -1.40
C ASP A 411 -27.26 14.71 -2.18
N GLY A 412 -26.91 15.06 -3.41
CA GLY A 412 -25.96 14.32 -4.23
C GLY A 412 -24.56 14.95 -4.18
N LEU A 413 -24.26 15.77 -3.17
CA LEU A 413 -22.91 16.24 -2.83
C LEU A 413 -22.21 17.14 -3.86
N GLU A 414 -22.83 17.44 -5.00
CA GLU A 414 -22.29 18.33 -6.05
C GLU A 414 -22.06 19.78 -5.61
N ALA A 415 -22.74 20.22 -4.54
CA ALA A 415 -22.60 21.57 -3.99
C ALA A 415 -21.56 21.67 -2.86
N GLY A 416 -20.82 20.59 -2.59
CA GLY A 416 -19.93 20.45 -1.45
C GLY A 416 -20.60 19.73 -0.27
N SER A 417 -19.81 19.43 0.77
CA SER A 417 -20.26 18.73 1.97
C SER A 417 -21.04 19.60 2.98
N GLY A 418 -21.54 20.78 2.60
CA GLY A 418 -22.08 21.77 3.56
C GLY A 418 -23.27 21.33 4.43
N ASN A 419 -23.98 20.26 4.04
CA ASN A 419 -25.01 19.64 4.88
C ASN A 419 -24.45 18.67 5.94
N TRP A 420 -23.13 18.44 5.92
CA TRP A 420 -22.41 17.44 6.70
C TRP A 420 -21.22 18.07 7.43
N VAL A 421 -21.05 17.70 8.69
CA VAL A 421 -19.83 17.89 9.46
C VAL A 421 -19.02 16.61 9.31
N LEU A 422 -17.90 16.71 8.59
CA LEU A 422 -16.99 15.61 8.33
C LEU A 422 -15.92 15.57 9.43
N GLY A 423 -15.81 14.44 10.12
CA GLY A 423 -14.69 14.10 10.98
C GLY A 423 -14.01 12.85 10.41
N GLY A 424 -13.00 13.04 9.56
CA GLY A 424 -12.27 11.96 8.89
C GLY A 424 -12.85 11.52 7.53
N PHE A 425 -14.18 11.62 7.32
CA PHE A 425 -14.74 11.45 5.98
C PHE A 425 -14.23 12.55 5.02
N LEU A 426 -14.06 12.22 3.75
CA LEU A 426 -13.67 13.13 2.70
C LEU A 426 -14.82 13.36 1.71
N HIS A 427 -14.97 14.61 1.26
CA HIS A 427 -15.78 14.95 0.09
C HIS A 427 -14.87 14.90 -1.13
N THR A 428 -15.10 13.92 -2.00
CA THR A 428 -14.13 13.53 -3.02
C THR A 428 -14.83 13.11 -4.31
N THR A 429 -14.08 13.03 -5.41
CA THR A 429 -14.54 12.37 -6.64
C THR A 429 -14.39 10.85 -6.60
N GLY A 430 -13.72 10.35 -5.56
CA GLY A 430 -13.35 8.95 -5.39
C GLY A 430 -12.27 8.46 -6.37
N LEU A 431 -11.72 9.37 -7.19
CA LEU A 431 -10.71 9.09 -8.20
C LEU A 431 -9.38 9.76 -7.87
N ALA A 432 -8.30 8.97 -7.85
CA ALA A 432 -6.93 9.45 -7.76
C ALA A 432 -6.28 9.49 -9.14
N VAL A 433 -5.51 10.55 -9.42
CA VAL A 433 -4.72 10.68 -10.65
C VAL A 433 -3.46 9.83 -10.51
N ASN A 434 -3.32 8.79 -11.31
CA ASN A 434 -2.13 7.93 -11.32
C ASN A 434 -0.88 8.74 -11.69
N ASP A 435 0.27 8.35 -11.16
CA ASP A 435 1.58 8.89 -11.53
C ASP A 435 2.47 7.73 -11.98
N TRP A 436 2.34 7.35 -13.25
CA TRP A 436 3.09 6.23 -13.79
C TRP A 436 4.56 6.60 -14.04
N ASP A 437 5.47 5.71 -13.70
CA ASP A 437 6.89 5.78 -14.08
C ASP A 437 7.37 4.52 -14.80
N LEU A 438 8.31 4.73 -15.74
CA LEU A 438 9.01 3.66 -16.43
C LEU A 438 10.51 3.89 -16.34
N THR A 439 11.20 3.10 -15.54
CA THR A 439 12.66 3.14 -15.43
C THR A 439 13.30 2.00 -16.22
N PHE A 440 14.11 2.32 -17.23
CA PHE A 440 14.79 1.35 -18.09
C PHE A 440 16.22 1.13 -17.63
N ILE A 441 16.57 -0.09 -17.26
CA ILE A 441 17.87 -0.46 -16.69
C ILE A 441 18.62 -1.40 -17.63
N ASN A 442 19.89 -1.06 -17.84
CA ASN A 442 20.81 -1.82 -18.66
C ASN A 442 22.19 -1.94 -17.97
N PRO A 443 22.47 -3.06 -17.29
CA PRO A 443 23.79 -3.33 -16.72
C PRO A 443 24.76 -3.89 -17.77
N VAL A 444 26.01 -3.44 -17.70
CA VAL A 444 27.06 -3.82 -18.66
C VAL A 444 28.23 -4.50 -17.95
N TYR A 445 28.50 -5.77 -18.31
CA TYR A 445 29.52 -6.61 -17.66
C TYR A 445 30.75 -6.85 -18.53
N LYS A 446 31.96 -6.45 -18.10
CA LYS A 446 33.20 -6.73 -18.83
C LYS A 446 33.95 -7.89 -18.14
N ASN A 447 34.22 -8.96 -18.89
CA ASN A 447 34.88 -10.17 -18.38
C ASN A 447 34.19 -10.76 -17.14
N GLY A 448 32.85 -10.80 -17.14
CA GLY A 448 32.04 -11.32 -16.03
C GLY A 448 31.98 -10.42 -14.79
N LYS A 449 32.49 -9.18 -14.87
CA LYS A 449 32.41 -8.19 -13.79
C LYS A 449 31.56 -7.00 -14.20
N PHE A 450 30.75 -6.50 -13.28
CA PHE A 450 30.00 -5.26 -13.48
C PHE A 450 30.97 -4.14 -13.89
N SER A 451 30.65 -3.42 -14.97
CA SER A 451 31.52 -2.38 -15.52
C SER A 451 30.87 -1.01 -15.54
N ARG A 452 29.60 -0.91 -15.89
CA ARG A 452 28.79 0.32 -15.89
C ARG A 452 27.31 -0.05 -16.05
N TYR A 453 26.45 0.93 -15.88
CA TYR A 453 25.03 0.82 -16.15
C TYR A 453 24.59 1.98 -17.06
N GLU A 454 23.43 1.82 -17.68
CA GLU A 454 22.66 2.87 -18.33
C GLU A 454 21.26 2.80 -17.72
N ILE A 455 20.77 3.95 -17.25
CA ILE A 455 19.38 4.12 -16.83
C ILE A 455 18.78 5.23 -17.68
N VAL A 456 17.58 4.98 -18.19
CA VAL A 456 16.77 5.95 -18.93
C VAL A 456 15.39 5.93 -18.31
N ASP A 457 14.87 7.09 -17.94
CA ASP A 457 13.51 7.20 -17.44
C ASP A 457 12.57 7.57 -18.60
N GLY A 458 11.38 7.00 -18.59
CA GLY A 458 10.33 7.26 -19.57
C GLY A 458 9.88 8.72 -19.53
N GLN A 459 9.12 9.13 -20.55
CA GLN A 459 8.53 10.46 -20.61
C GLN A 459 7.02 10.32 -20.73
N ILE A 460 6.38 10.20 -19.57
CA ILE A 460 4.95 9.96 -19.45
C ILE A 460 4.19 11.23 -19.81
N TYR A 461 3.14 11.09 -20.62
CA TYR A 461 2.25 12.18 -21.00
C TYR A 461 0.79 11.73 -20.97
N VAL A 462 -0.10 12.69 -20.69
CA VAL A 462 -1.55 12.48 -20.67
C VAL A 462 -2.13 12.53 -22.09
N ASP A 463 -2.95 11.54 -22.43
CA ASP A 463 -3.69 11.41 -23.69
C ASP A 463 -5.13 10.95 -23.40
N GLY A 464 -6.01 11.93 -23.11
CA GLY A 464 -7.39 11.67 -22.72
C GLY A 464 -7.47 10.99 -21.36
N VAL A 465 -8.09 9.82 -21.31
CA VAL A 465 -8.24 9.01 -20.07
C VAL A 465 -7.04 8.09 -19.81
N TYR A 466 -5.94 8.28 -20.54
CA TYR A 466 -4.74 7.45 -20.42
C TYR A 466 -3.49 8.29 -20.17
N GLN A 467 -2.54 7.69 -19.46
CA GLN A 467 -1.13 8.08 -19.49
C GLN A 467 -0.36 7.17 -20.43
N ARG A 468 0.62 7.72 -21.15
CA ARG A 468 1.33 7.03 -22.22
C ARG A 468 2.81 7.39 -22.19
N ASP A 469 3.64 6.43 -22.59
CA ASP A 469 5.07 6.65 -22.89
C ASP A 469 5.42 5.97 -24.22
N ARG A 470 6.41 6.54 -24.92
CA ARG A 470 7.07 5.89 -26.05
C ARG A 470 8.57 6.14 -25.99
N THR A 471 9.28 5.22 -25.34
CA THR A 471 10.73 5.27 -25.22
C THR A 471 11.41 4.47 -26.33
N VAL A 472 12.50 5.01 -26.87
CA VAL A 472 13.32 4.37 -27.91
C VAL A 472 14.76 4.25 -27.39
N LEU A 473 15.22 3.02 -27.18
CA LEU A 473 16.54 2.73 -26.63
C LEU A 473 17.46 2.10 -27.69
N ASN A 474 18.69 2.61 -27.80
CA ASN A 474 19.72 1.98 -28.61
C ASN A 474 20.45 0.90 -27.81
N THR A 475 20.26 -0.35 -28.20
CA THR A 475 20.71 -1.53 -27.45
C THR A 475 22.02 -2.11 -27.97
N LEU A 476 22.76 -1.41 -28.84
CA LEU A 476 24.05 -1.89 -29.37
C LEU A 476 25.16 -2.05 -28.33
N ASN A 477 24.99 -1.43 -27.14
CA ASN A 477 25.97 -1.46 -26.06
C ASN A 477 25.67 -2.51 -24.97
N LEU A 478 24.64 -3.35 -25.16
CA LEU A 478 24.27 -4.40 -24.22
C LEU A 478 25.32 -5.52 -24.26
N ASN A 479 25.96 -5.82 -23.13
CA ASN A 479 26.84 -7.00 -23.05
C ASN A 479 26.05 -8.32 -22.96
N SER A 480 24.72 -8.24 -22.79
CA SER A 480 23.82 -9.37 -22.54
C SER A 480 22.49 -9.26 -23.29
N ASP A 481 22.38 -8.47 -24.37
CA ASP A 481 21.18 -8.22 -25.20
C ASP A 481 19.83 -7.97 -24.47
N ARG A 482 19.91 -7.66 -23.17
CA ARG A 482 18.79 -7.56 -22.24
C ARG A 482 18.62 -6.15 -21.68
N VAL A 483 17.37 -5.71 -21.62
CA VAL A 483 16.94 -4.49 -20.92
C VAL A 483 15.85 -4.89 -19.93
N THR A 484 15.95 -4.39 -18.70
CA THR A 484 14.87 -4.53 -17.71
C THR A 484 14.14 -3.21 -17.60
N ILE A 485 12.82 -3.26 -17.61
CA ILE A 485 11.93 -2.11 -17.43
C ILE A 485 11.25 -2.30 -16.08
N ILE A 486 11.43 -1.34 -15.18
CA ILE A 486 10.64 -1.22 -13.96
C ILE A 486 9.45 -0.34 -14.29
N VAL A 487 8.25 -0.85 -14.04
CA VAL A 487 7.00 -0.07 -14.13
C VAL A 487 6.51 0.16 -12.71
N SER A 488 6.25 1.42 -12.38
CA SER A 488 5.74 1.85 -11.08
C SER A 488 4.56 2.80 -11.27
N ASN A 489 3.71 2.90 -10.26
CA ASN A 489 2.67 3.91 -10.15
C ASN A 489 2.76 4.53 -8.76
N HIS A 490 2.84 5.84 -8.67
CA HIS A 490 2.88 6.56 -7.40
C HIS A 490 1.50 7.16 -7.16
N LEU A 491 0.89 6.81 -6.03
CA LEU A 491 -0.35 7.43 -5.55
C LEU A 491 -0.19 7.65 -4.05
N PRO A 492 -0.83 8.67 -3.49
CA PRO A 492 -0.93 8.80 -2.04
C PRO A 492 -1.45 7.51 -1.40
N GLU A 493 -0.90 7.16 -0.23
CA GLU A 493 -1.18 5.92 0.49
C GLU A 493 -2.69 5.75 0.77
N ASP A 494 -3.33 6.83 1.22
CA ASP A 494 -4.74 6.90 1.56
C ASP A 494 -5.66 6.58 0.37
N THR A 495 -5.37 7.14 -0.81
CA THR A 495 -6.24 7.05 -2.00
C THR A 495 -5.75 6.03 -3.04
N SER A 496 -4.87 5.12 -2.63
CA SER A 496 -4.21 4.17 -3.52
C SER A 496 -5.16 3.06 -3.99
N PHE A 497 -5.33 2.93 -5.30
CA PHE A 497 -6.00 1.77 -5.92
C PHE A 497 -5.08 1.13 -6.96
N PRO A 498 -5.14 -0.21 -7.10
CA PRO A 498 -4.54 -0.87 -8.24
C PRO A 498 -5.02 -0.25 -9.56
N ALA A 499 -4.09 0.00 -10.49
CA ALA A 499 -4.41 0.65 -11.75
C ALA A 499 -3.96 -0.17 -12.96
N SER A 500 -4.85 -0.29 -13.95
CA SER A 500 -4.59 -1.05 -15.17
C SER A 500 -3.55 -0.38 -16.07
N TYR A 501 -2.60 -1.17 -16.56
CA TYR A 501 -1.66 -0.76 -17.59
C TYR A 501 -1.45 -1.81 -18.69
N ARG A 502 -0.78 -1.36 -19.74
CA ARG A 502 -0.31 -2.18 -20.86
C ARG A 502 1.05 -1.66 -21.33
N LEU A 503 2.02 -2.56 -21.36
CA LEU A 503 3.31 -2.33 -22.00
C LEU A 503 3.44 -3.19 -23.26
N LEU A 504 3.80 -2.55 -24.37
CA LEU A 504 4.16 -3.22 -25.61
C LEU A 504 5.62 -2.90 -25.94
N VAL A 505 6.39 -3.94 -26.26
CA VAL A 505 7.78 -3.78 -26.69
C VAL A 505 7.96 -4.35 -28.09
N GLU A 506 8.66 -3.60 -28.94
CA GLU A 506 8.98 -3.99 -30.31
C GLU A 506 10.46 -3.71 -30.66
N LYS A 507 10.97 -4.49 -31.62
CA LYS A 507 12.33 -4.33 -32.14
C LYS A 507 12.36 -3.27 -33.23
N GLY A 508 13.18 -2.25 -33.02
CA GLY A 508 13.48 -1.21 -34.01
C GLY A 508 14.57 -1.62 -34.99
N ASN A 509 14.76 -0.81 -36.04
CA ASN A 509 15.70 -1.12 -37.12
C ASN A 509 17.07 -0.44 -36.99
N ALA A 510 17.31 0.32 -35.91
CA ALA A 510 18.40 1.31 -35.74
C ALA A 510 18.91 1.89 -37.07
N SER A 511 18.22 2.91 -37.55
CA SER A 511 18.77 3.83 -38.54
C SER A 511 18.49 5.25 -38.06
N ASN A 512 19.54 5.87 -37.50
CA ASN A 512 19.74 7.27 -37.10
C ASN A 512 18.54 8.06 -36.57
#